data_AF-A0A822E1S0-F1
#
_entry.id   AF-A0A822E1S0-F1
#
_cell.length_a   1.000
_cell.length_b   1.000
_cell.length_c   1.000
_cell.angle_alpha   90.00
_cell.angle_beta   90.00
_cell.angle_gamma   90.00
#
_symmetry.space_group_name_H-M   'P 1'
#
loop_
_entity.id
_entity.type
_entity.pdbx_description
1 polymer ?
#
loop_
_entity_poly.entity_id
_entity_poly.type
_entity_poly.pdbx_seq_one_letter_code
_entity_poly.pdbx_strand_id
1 'polypeptide(L)'
;MQFKDILSVTGILLVPLMLSVVTMTLTIQNTIDAKENRDKDLDIAQRERDQTADLAEEERQDNRLTEYLNDISTLMFSTQPLDPLLRAKTMSVLRQLDVKRKREVILFLYEAKLIQSDMNSGNPIISLQEVNLDNVDFSDLRPPRRA
;
A
#
# COMPACT_ATOMS: atom_id res chain seq x y z
N MET A 1 74.19 -35.59 -12.03
CA MET A 1 72.92 -34.84 -11.94
C MET A 1 71.82 -35.83 -12.28
N GLN A 2 71.02 -36.19 -11.28
CA GLN A 2 70.27 -37.45 -11.30
C GLN A 2 68.94 -37.29 -12.03
N PHE A 3 68.45 -38.38 -12.63
CA PHE A 3 67.15 -38.51 -13.32
C PHE A 3 65.93 -38.00 -12.51
N LYS A 4 66.10 -37.83 -11.19
CA LYS A 4 65.14 -37.22 -10.26
C LYS A 4 64.89 -35.73 -10.50
N ASP A 5 65.87 -35.01 -11.07
CA ASP A 5 65.75 -33.56 -11.32
C ASP A 5 64.84 -33.26 -12.52
N ILE A 6 64.73 -34.18 -13.49
CA ILE A 6 63.83 -34.05 -14.65
C ILE A 6 62.38 -34.40 -14.27
N LEU A 7 62.19 -35.33 -13.32
CA LEU A 7 60.86 -35.68 -12.81
C LEU A 7 60.25 -34.56 -11.93
N SER A 8 61.08 -33.81 -11.19
CA SER A 8 60.61 -32.70 -10.35
C SER A 8 60.22 -31.45 -11.18
N VAL A 9 60.95 -31.15 -12.25
CA VAL A 9 60.67 -29.99 -13.12
C VAL A 9 59.38 -30.21 -13.95
N THR A 10 59.06 -31.47 -14.31
CA THR A 10 57.82 -31.80 -15.03
C THR A 10 56.57 -31.66 -14.16
N GLY A 11 56.69 -31.94 -12.86
CA GLY A 11 55.59 -31.75 -11.90
C GLY A 11 55.26 -30.28 -11.65
N ILE A 12 56.25 -29.39 -11.69
CA ILE A 12 56.09 -27.95 -11.42
C ILE A 12 55.27 -27.25 -12.52
N LEU A 13 55.32 -27.72 -13.77
CA LEU A 13 54.52 -27.17 -14.87
C LEU A 13 53.09 -27.73 -14.93
N LEU A 14 52.85 -28.92 -14.37
CA LEU A 14 51.55 -29.59 -14.39
C LEU A 14 50.55 -28.95 -13.41
N VAL A 15 51.03 -28.48 -12.25
CA VAL A 15 50.23 -27.81 -11.23
C VAL A 15 49.54 -26.53 -11.76
N PRO A 16 50.24 -25.56 -12.38
CA PRO A 16 49.59 -24.35 -12.91
C PRO A 16 48.62 -24.67 -14.07
N LEU A 17 48.90 -25.71 -14.85
CA LEU A 17 48.04 -26.11 -15.98
C LEU A 17 46.68 -26.67 -15.51
N MET A 18 46.70 -27.48 -14.45
CA MET A 18 45.46 -27.99 -13.82
C MET A 18 44.67 -26.86 -13.14
N LEU A 19 45.35 -25.92 -12.50
CA LEU A 19 44.73 -24.72 -11.93
C LEU A 19 44.01 -23.90 -12.99
N SER A 20 44.62 -23.63 -14.16
CA SER A 20 43.97 -22.88 -15.23
C SER A 20 42.69 -23.55 -15.74
N VAL A 21 42.67 -24.87 -15.90
CA VAL A 21 41.48 -25.60 -16.38
C VAL A 21 40.34 -25.51 -15.37
N VAL A 22 40.62 -25.70 -14.08
CA VAL A 22 39.62 -25.59 -12.99
C VAL A 22 39.07 -24.17 -12.87
N THR A 23 39.93 -23.15 -12.99
CA THR A 23 39.51 -21.75 -12.88
C THR A 23 38.62 -21.35 -14.07
N MET A 24 38.90 -21.88 -15.25
CA MET A 24 38.14 -21.57 -16.47
C MET A 24 36.75 -22.20 -16.47
N THR A 25 36.58 -23.43 -15.97
CA THR A 25 35.25 -24.05 -15.81
C THR A 25 34.40 -23.32 -14.77
N LEU A 26 34.98 -22.92 -13.63
CA LEU A 26 34.27 -22.13 -12.62
C LEU A 26 33.84 -20.75 -13.15
N THR A 27 34.68 -20.11 -13.97
CA THR A 27 34.38 -18.79 -14.53
C THR A 27 33.20 -18.85 -15.52
N ILE A 28 33.10 -19.91 -16.32
CA ILE A 28 32.02 -20.06 -17.30
C ILE A 28 30.67 -20.31 -16.58
N GLN A 29 30.64 -21.15 -15.54
CA GLN A 29 29.44 -21.42 -14.74
C GLN A 29 28.88 -20.12 -14.11
N ASN A 30 29.76 -19.33 -13.48
CA ASN A 30 29.37 -18.12 -12.76
C ASN A 30 28.72 -17.04 -13.65
N THR A 31 29.06 -17.00 -14.94
CA THR A 31 28.52 -15.98 -15.87
C THR A 31 27.11 -16.29 -16.37
N ILE A 32 26.70 -17.56 -16.34
CA ILE A 32 25.37 -18.00 -16.79
C ILE A 32 24.35 -17.77 -15.67
N ASP A 33 24.67 -18.19 -14.44
CA ASP A 33 23.81 -18.00 -13.26
C ASP A 33 23.60 -16.52 -12.92
N ALA A 34 24.61 -15.68 -13.14
CA ALA A 34 24.54 -14.25 -12.86
C ALA A 34 23.55 -13.48 -13.76
N LYS A 35 23.19 -14.00 -14.94
CA LYS A 35 22.20 -13.36 -15.81
C LYS A 35 20.78 -13.74 -15.44
N GLU A 36 20.54 -15.02 -15.17
CA GLU A 36 19.21 -15.51 -14.76
C GLU A 36 18.78 -14.91 -13.41
N ASN A 37 19.74 -14.73 -12.48
CA ASN A 37 19.47 -14.11 -11.19
C ASN A 37 19.14 -12.61 -11.32
N ARG A 38 19.75 -11.88 -12.27
CA ARG A 38 19.46 -10.45 -12.46
C ARG A 38 18.02 -10.20 -12.88
N ASP A 39 17.48 -10.99 -13.80
CA ASP A 39 16.10 -10.80 -14.27
C ASP A 39 15.09 -11.16 -13.17
N LYS A 40 15.38 -12.20 -12.38
CA LYS A 40 14.60 -12.58 -11.19
C LYS A 40 14.67 -11.49 -10.11
N ASP A 41 15.85 -10.96 -9.84
CA ASP A 41 16.05 -9.89 -8.85
C ASP A 41 15.31 -8.61 -9.24
N LEU A 42 15.26 -8.28 -10.54
CA LEU A 42 14.51 -7.14 -11.06
C LEU A 42 13.00 -7.33 -10.91
N ASP A 43 12.46 -8.51 -11.23
CA ASP A 43 11.03 -8.82 -11.08
C ASP A 43 10.62 -8.83 -9.60
N ILE A 44 11.43 -9.40 -8.71
CA ILE A 44 11.18 -9.37 -7.27
C ILE A 44 11.19 -7.93 -6.75
N ALA A 45 12.20 -7.14 -7.11
CA ALA A 45 12.31 -5.74 -6.69
C ALA A 45 11.15 -4.87 -7.22
N GLN A 46 10.62 -5.16 -8.42
CA GLN A 46 9.44 -4.48 -8.94
C GLN A 46 8.19 -4.86 -8.15
N ARG A 47 7.95 -6.16 -7.91
CA ARG A 47 6.80 -6.61 -7.13
C ARG A 47 6.81 -6.07 -5.71
N GLU A 48 7.97 -6.02 -5.06
CA GLU A 48 8.11 -5.44 -3.72
C GLU A 48 7.79 -3.94 -3.73
N ARG A 49 8.22 -3.20 -4.76
CA ARG A 49 7.90 -1.77 -4.89
C ARG A 49 6.41 -1.54 -5.09
N ASP A 50 5.78 -2.33 -5.95
CA ASP A 50 4.35 -2.22 -6.22
C ASP A 50 3.54 -2.55 -4.96
N GLN A 51 3.87 -3.64 -4.27
CA GLN A 51 3.25 -4.00 -2.99
C GLN A 51 3.46 -2.93 -1.92
N THR A 52 4.67 -2.37 -1.82
CA THR A 52 4.95 -1.29 -0.86
C THR A 52 4.16 -0.03 -1.19
N ALA A 53 4.00 0.29 -2.47
CA ALA A 53 3.21 1.44 -2.92
C ALA A 53 1.72 1.25 -2.61
N ASP A 54 1.18 0.05 -2.85
CA ASP A 54 -0.20 -0.31 -2.56
C ASP A 54 -0.49 -0.24 -1.06
N LEU A 55 0.36 -0.86 -0.24
CA LEU A 55 0.24 -0.81 1.22
C LEU A 55 0.34 0.62 1.76
N ALA A 56 1.28 1.42 1.23
CA ALA A 56 1.41 2.82 1.64
C ALA A 56 0.18 3.65 1.26
N GLU A 57 -0.51 3.34 0.15
CA GLU A 57 -1.74 4.02 -0.22
C GLU A 57 -2.93 3.58 0.65
N GLU A 58 -3.04 2.28 0.98
CA GLU A 58 -4.03 1.80 1.94
C GLU A 58 -3.87 2.47 3.31
N GLU A 59 -2.64 2.50 3.85
CA GLU A 59 -2.35 3.17 5.12
C GLU A 59 -2.68 4.67 5.07
N ARG A 60 -2.42 5.35 3.95
CA ARG A 60 -2.79 6.76 3.78
C ARG A 60 -4.30 6.96 3.82
N GLN A 61 -5.06 6.10 3.15
CA GLN A 61 -6.51 6.21 3.14
C GLN A 61 -7.12 5.91 4.51
N ASP A 62 -6.60 4.92 5.23
CA ASP A 62 -7.04 4.60 6.61
C ASP A 62 -6.69 5.71 7.59
N ASN A 63 -5.51 6.31 7.47
CA ASN A 63 -5.11 7.46 8.28
C ASN A 63 -6.03 8.66 8.03
N ARG A 64 -6.35 8.97 6.76
CA ARG A 64 -7.31 10.05 6.41
C ARG A 64 -8.70 9.80 7.00
N LEU A 65 -9.18 8.55 6.95
CA LEU A 65 -10.47 8.18 7.55
C LEU A 65 -10.45 8.37 9.07
N THR A 66 -9.41 7.87 9.73
CA THR A 66 -9.25 7.95 11.19
C THR A 66 -9.16 9.40 11.66
N GLU A 67 -8.35 10.23 10.99
CA GLU A 67 -8.23 11.66 11.26
C GLU A 67 -9.57 12.37 11.09
N TYR A 68 -10.32 12.06 10.03
CA TYR A 68 -11.65 12.61 9.82
C TYR A 68 -12.64 12.24 10.93
N LEU A 69 -12.70 10.98 11.34
CA LEU A 69 -13.59 10.52 12.43
C LEU A 69 -13.24 11.19 13.75
N ASN A 70 -11.95 11.36 14.07
CA ASN A 70 -11.50 12.04 15.27
C ASN A 70 -11.87 13.53 15.28
N ASP A 71 -11.70 14.20 14.14
CA ASP A 71 -12.03 15.61 14.02
C ASP A 71 -13.53 15.86 14.11
N ILE A 72 -14.35 15.03 13.45
CA ILE A 72 -15.81 15.15 13.60
C ILE A 72 -16.24 14.85 15.02
N SER A 73 -15.68 13.82 15.66
CA SER A 73 -15.99 13.51 17.05
C SER A 73 -15.69 14.71 17.95
N THR A 74 -14.54 15.36 17.77
CA THR A 74 -14.16 16.56 18.53
C THR A 74 -15.09 17.74 18.24
N LEU A 75 -15.45 17.94 16.97
CA LEU A 75 -16.38 18.98 16.56
C LEU A 75 -17.78 18.75 17.16
N MET A 76 -18.27 17.51 17.23
CA MET A 76 -19.55 17.17 17.86
C MET A 76 -19.63 17.57 19.34
N PHE A 77 -18.50 17.56 20.05
CA PHE A 77 -18.42 17.99 21.44
C PHE A 77 -18.04 19.48 21.59
N SER A 78 -17.79 20.18 20.49
CA SER A 78 -17.47 21.60 20.46
C SER A 78 -18.73 22.46 20.49
N THR A 79 -18.65 23.64 21.11
CA THR A 79 -19.74 24.64 21.14
C THR A 79 -19.77 25.54 19.90
N GLN A 80 -18.88 25.31 18.93
CA GLN A 80 -18.78 26.12 17.71
C GLN A 80 -19.86 25.72 16.68
N PRO A 81 -20.34 26.67 15.86
CA PRO A 81 -21.28 26.36 14.79
C PRO A 81 -20.65 25.38 13.79
N LEU A 82 -21.25 24.20 13.71
CA LEU A 82 -20.73 23.03 12.99
C LEU A 82 -20.76 23.19 11.46
N ASP A 83 -21.72 23.94 10.91
CA ASP A 83 -22.19 23.69 9.54
C ASP A 83 -21.18 23.88 8.39
N PRO A 84 -20.51 25.04 8.20
CA PRO A 84 -19.79 25.27 6.95
C PRO A 84 -18.46 24.50 6.89
N LEU A 85 -17.75 24.47 8.02
CA LEU A 85 -16.43 23.84 8.12
C LEU A 85 -16.55 22.32 8.08
N LEU A 86 -17.52 21.76 8.80
CA LEU A 86 -17.78 20.32 8.83
C LEU A 86 -18.19 19.82 7.44
N ARG A 87 -19.04 20.58 6.73
CA ARG A 87 -19.43 20.28 5.36
C ARG A 87 -18.23 20.28 4.41
N ALA A 88 -17.42 21.35 4.42
CA ALA A 88 -16.24 21.45 3.55
C ALA A 88 -15.24 20.31 3.82
N LYS A 89 -15.02 19.97 5.10
CA LYS A 89 -14.13 18.88 5.50
C LYS A 89 -14.65 17.51 5.07
N THR A 90 -15.94 17.24 5.26
CA THR A 90 -16.62 16.02 4.81
C THR A 90 -16.50 15.83 3.30
N MET A 91 -16.75 16.89 2.52
CA MET A 91 -16.62 16.83 1.07
C MET A 91 -15.17 16.60 0.63
N SER A 92 -14.21 17.23 1.28
CA SER A 92 -12.79 17.06 0.97
C SER A 92 -12.33 15.61 1.21
N VAL A 93 -12.75 15.00 2.31
CA VAL A 93 -12.40 13.62 2.67
C VAL A 93 -13.10 12.62 1.74
N LEU A 94 -14.39 12.78 1.48
CA LEU A 94 -15.13 11.89 0.58
C LEU A 94 -14.61 11.92 -0.86
N ARG A 95 -13.95 12.99 -1.29
CA ARG A 95 -13.28 13.04 -2.62
C ARG A 95 -11.98 12.23 -2.68
N GLN A 96 -11.34 11.99 -1.55
CA GLN A 96 -10.02 11.36 -1.45
C GLN A 96 -10.07 9.89 -1.02
N LEU A 97 -11.21 9.43 -0.51
CA LEU A 97 -11.41 8.05 -0.08
C LEU A 97 -11.87 7.15 -1.23
N ASP A 98 -11.53 5.87 -1.15
CA ASP A 98 -12.09 4.84 -2.02
C ASP A 98 -13.56 4.52 -1.71
N VAL A 99 -14.18 3.67 -2.53
CA VAL A 99 -15.60 3.32 -2.42
C VAL A 99 -15.94 2.70 -1.05
N LYS A 100 -15.06 1.84 -0.52
CA LYS A 100 -15.27 1.15 0.76
C LYS A 100 -15.29 2.15 1.92
N ARG A 101 -14.29 3.03 2.00
CA ARG A 101 -14.14 4.00 3.08
C ARG A 101 -15.17 5.13 2.99
N LYS A 102 -15.58 5.52 1.78
CA LYS A 102 -16.74 6.43 1.60
C LYS A 102 -18.01 5.86 2.23
N ARG A 103 -18.27 4.56 2.08
CA ARG A 103 -19.41 3.89 2.70
C ARG A 103 -19.34 3.98 4.24
N GLU A 104 -18.17 3.74 4.81
CA GLU A 104 -17.96 3.83 6.27
C GLU A 104 -18.23 5.24 6.80
N VAL A 105 -17.75 6.28 6.10
CA VAL A 105 -18.05 7.68 6.44
C VAL A 105 -19.55 7.95 6.40
N ILE A 106 -20.24 7.51 5.35
CA ILE A 106 -21.68 7.76 5.19
C ILE A 106 -22.49 7.04 6.27
N LEU A 107 -22.10 5.81 6.63
CA LEU A 107 -22.73 5.07 7.72
C LEU A 107 -22.56 5.81 9.05
N PHE A 108 -21.34 6.27 9.36
CA PHE A 108 -21.09 7.07 10.55
C PHE A 108 -21.93 8.36 10.57
N LEU A 109 -21.97 9.10 9.47
CA LEU A 109 -22.77 10.33 9.36
C LEU A 109 -24.27 10.05 9.52
N TYR A 110 -24.74 8.90 9.03
CA TYR A 110 -26.11 8.43 9.21
C TYR A 110 -26.40 8.09 10.67
N GLU A 111 -25.56 7.29 11.31
CA GLU A 111 -25.70 6.88 12.72
C GLU A 111 -25.65 8.08 13.68
N ALA A 112 -24.79 9.05 13.37
CA ALA A 112 -24.69 10.30 14.10
C ALA A 112 -25.82 11.31 13.80
N LYS A 113 -26.80 10.94 12.95
CA LYS A 113 -27.94 11.76 12.52
C LYS A 113 -27.52 13.08 11.86
N LEU A 114 -26.31 13.17 11.30
CA LEU A 114 -25.80 14.38 10.65
C LEU A 114 -26.38 14.58 9.25
N ILE A 115 -26.73 13.48 8.58
CA ILE A 115 -27.35 13.51 7.23
C ILE A 115 -28.85 13.22 7.28
N GLN A 116 -29.40 12.95 8.46
CA GLN A 116 -30.83 12.79 8.67
C GLN A 116 -31.44 14.18 8.84
N SER A 117 -32.49 14.49 8.08
CA SER A 117 -33.28 15.70 8.32
C SER A 117 -33.91 15.61 9.71
N ASP A 118 -33.59 16.55 10.59
CA ASP A 118 -34.35 16.72 11.83
C ASP A 118 -35.80 17.04 11.46
N MET A 119 -36.75 16.37 12.12
CA MET A 119 -38.19 16.57 11.94
C MET A 119 -38.61 18.04 12.14
N ASN A 120 -37.80 18.83 12.85
CA ASN A 120 -38.07 20.25 13.11
C ASN A 120 -37.41 21.23 12.12
N SER A 121 -36.29 20.86 11.49
CA SER A 121 -35.48 21.77 10.65
C SER A 121 -35.66 21.52 9.15
N GLY A 122 -36.09 20.31 8.76
CA GLY A 122 -36.24 19.88 7.36
C GLY A 122 -34.92 19.70 6.61
N ASN A 123 -33.84 20.36 7.05
CA ASN A 123 -32.52 20.30 6.43
C ASN A 123 -31.55 19.41 7.23
N PRO A 124 -30.79 18.52 6.55
CA PRO A 124 -29.71 17.79 7.20
C PRO A 124 -28.56 18.74 7.56
N ILE A 125 -27.88 18.47 8.68
CA ILE A 125 -26.70 19.22 9.14
C ILE A 125 -25.59 19.15 8.09
N ILE A 126 -25.44 17.99 7.45
CA ILE A 126 -24.52 17.78 6.32
C ILE A 126 -25.33 17.36 5.10
N SER A 127 -25.34 18.22 4.07
CA SER A 127 -25.87 17.85 2.76
C SER A 127 -24.83 17.11 1.93
N LEU A 128 -25.18 15.90 1.48
CA LEU A 128 -24.36 15.08 0.58
C LEU A 128 -24.66 15.33 -0.91
N GLN A 129 -25.53 16.27 -1.26
CA GLN A 129 -25.99 16.49 -2.65
C GLN A 129 -24.87 16.83 -3.63
N GLU A 130 -23.78 17.42 -3.16
CA GLU A 130 -22.62 17.81 -3.98
C GLU A 130 -21.47 16.78 -3.92
N VAL A 131 -21.69 15.63 -3.27
CA VAL A 131 -20.68 14.57 -3.15
C VAL A 131 -20.86 13.57 -4.28
N ASN A 132 -19.77 13.26 -4.99
CA ASN A 132 -19.77 12.14 -5.91
C ASN A 132 -19.74 10.82 -5.10
N LEU A 133 -20.87 10.12 -5.15
CA LEU A 133 -21.12 8.81 -4.54
C LEU A 133 -21.26 7.71 -5.60
N ASP A 134 -20.79 7.96 -6.83
CA ASP A 134 -20.88 7.01 -7.92
C ASP A 134 -20.14 5.72 -7.53
N ASN A 135 -20.73 4.57 -7.88
CA ASN A 135 -20.24 3.22 -7.57
C ASN A 135 -20.22 2.86 -6.07
N VAL A 136 -20.75 3.70 -5.17
CA VAL A 136 -20.97 3.30 -3.78
C VAL A 136 -22.28 2.52 -3.69
N ASP A 137 -22.16 1.21 -3.51
CA ASP A 137 -23.31 0.37 -3.25
C ASP A 137 -23.77 0.52 -1.79
N PHE A 138 -25.08 0.72 -1.61
CA PHE A 138 -25.75 0.91 -0.33
C PHE A 138 -26.80 -0.17 -0.05
N SER A 139 -26.99 -1.16 -0.94
CA SER A 139 -28.07 -2.16 -0.79
C SER A 139 -27.94 -3.01 0.47
N ASP A 140 -26.72 -3.17 0.99
CA ASP A 140 -26.43 -3.91 2.23
C ASP A 140 -26.56 -3.05 3.50
N LEU A 141 -26.84 -1.75 3.38
CA LEU A 141 -27.12 -0.90 4.53
C LEU A 141 -28.47 -1.29 5.14
N ARG A 142 -28.43 -2.26 6.06
CA ARG A 142 -29.55 -2.50 6.97
C ARG A 142 -29.72 -1.25 7.85
N PRO A 143 -30.91 -0.62 7.89
CA PRO A 143 -31.15 0.44 8.85
C PRO A 143 -30.94 -0.15 10.26
N PRO A 144 -30.28 0.59 11.18
CA PRO A 144 -30.08 0.11 12.53
C PRO A 144 -31.44 -0.22 13.16
N ARG A 145 -31.52 -1.42 13.73
CA ARG A 145 -32.70 -1.90 14.44
C ARG A 145 -32.96 -0.92 15.59
N ARG A 146 -34.07 -0.18 15.53
CA ARG A 146 -34.51 0.69 16.62
C ARG A 146 -34.56 -0.15 17.89
N ALA A 147 -33.66 0.14 18.83
CA ALA A 147 -33.72 -0.33 20.22
C ALA A 147 -34.66 0.57 21.01
#